data_AF-A0A7C5IQB2-F1
#
_entry.id   AF-A0A7C5IQB2-F1
#
_cell.length_a   1.000
_cell.length_b   1.000
_cell.length_c   1.000
_cell.angle_alpha   90.00
_cell.angle_beta   90.00
_cell.angle_gamma   90.00
#
_symmetry.space_group_name_H-M   'P 1'
#
loop_
_entity.id
_entity.type
_entity.pdbx_description
1 polymer ?
#
loop_
_entity_poly.entity_id
_entity_poly.type
_entity_poly.pdbx_seq_one_letter_code
_entity_poly.pdbx_strand_id
1 'polypeptide(L)'
;MKYFLILILFASQVLWAQKPIRVVKATAVQTYFVEGKSGEKSDWWLDAGLACDIYQMDKISKPTWVAFHTDIDSFRVKMKPGEQYDFVVLLNGVDSCFT
;
A
#
# COMPACT_ATOMS: atom_id res chain seq x y z
N MET A 1 28.24 1.64 -38.18
CA MET A 1 27.21 0.72 -37.60
C MET A 1 27.58 0.12 -36.23
N LYS A 2 28.84 0.22 -35.76
CA LYS A 2 29.30 -0.37 -34.49
C LYS A 2 28.66 0.25 -33.22
N TYR A 3 28.39 1.56 -33.22
CA TYR A 3 27.81 2.27 -32.07
C TYR A 3 26.28 2.20 -32.01
N PHE A 4 25.62 1.80 -33.11
CA PHE A 4 24.17 1.72 -33.19
C PHE A 4 23.61 0.63 -32.28
N LEU A 5 24.33 -0.49 -32.15
CA LEU A 5 23.96 -1.59 -31.28
C LEU A 5 24.05 -1.23 -29.79
N ILE A 6 25.04 -0.40 -29.43
CA ILE A 6 25.24 0.10 -28.06
C ILE A 6 24.10 1.04 -27.66
N LEU A 7 23.63 1.89 -28.59
CA LEU A 7 22.51 2.80 -28.35
C LEU A 7 21.19 2.05 -28.08
N ILE A 8 20.96 0.92 -28.74
CA ILE A 8 19.77 0.08 -28.56
C ILE A 8 19.79 -0.63 -27.19
N LEU A 9 20.96 -1.03 -26.70
CA LEU A 9 21.13 -1.69 -25.39
C LEU A 9 20.89 -0.74 -24.21
N PHE A 10 21.19 0.55 -24.35
CA PHE A 10 20.87 1.55 -23.33
C PHE A 10 19.39 1.94 -23.32
N ALA A 11 18.71 1.87 -24.47
CA ALA A 11 17.28 2.21 -24.57
C ALA A 11 16.35 1.15 -23.94
N SER A 12 16.81 -0.07 -23.65
CA SER A 12 15.98 -1.12 -23.03
C SER A 12 15.85 -1.00 -21.50
N GLN A 13 16.60 -0.09 -20.87
CA GLN A 13 16.64 0.05 -19.40
C GLN A 13 15.48 0.89 -18.82
N VAL A 14 14.69 1.57 -19.65
CA VAL A 14 13.66 2.54 -19.18
C VAL A 14 12.30 1.95 -18.81
N LEU A 15 12.11 0.63 -18.89
CA LEU A 15 10.78 0.02 -18.75
C LEU A 15 10.46 -0.60 -17.37
N TRP A 16 11.36 -0.48 -16.39
CA TRP A 16 11.15 -0.98 -15.03
C TRP A 16 10.75 0.16 -14.10
N ALA A 17 9.75 0.95 -14.50
CA ALA A 17 9.20 2.00 -13.67
C ALA A 17 8.32 1.40 -12.57
N GLN A 18 8.54 1.86 -11.34
CA GLN A 18 7.98 1.35 -10.08
C GLN A 18 6.48 1.07 -10.17
N LYS A 19 6.02 -0.06 -9.61
CA LYS A 19 4.59 -0.30 -9.43
C LYS A 19 4.02 0.90 -8.65
N PRO A 20 2.95 1.55 -9.14
CA PRO A 20 2.40 2.70 -8.44
C PRO A 20 1.95 2.26 -7.05
N ILE A 21 2.57 2.83 -6.03
CA ILE A 21 2.15 2.65 -4.64
C ILE A 21 0.79 3.31 -4.50
N ARG A 22 -0.14 2.60 -3.86
CA ARG A 22 -1.49 3.12 -3.64
C ARG A 22 -1.42 4.24 -2.60
N VAL A 23 -2.03 5.39 -2.91
CA VAL A 23 -2.17 6.51 -1.98
C VAL A 23 -3.62 6.63 -1.57
N VAL A 24 -3.89 6.70 -0.28
CA VAL A 24 -5.22 6.79 0.34
C VAL A 24 -5.29 8.08 1.15
N LYS A 25 -6.41 8.79 1.12
CA LYS A 25 -6.56 10.05 1.88
C LYS A 25 -7.37 9.83 3.15
N ALA A 26 -7.04 10.58 4.20
CA ALA A 26 -7.80 10.60 5.46
C ALA A 26 -7.78 12.01 6.06
N THR A 27 -8.83 12.40 6.78
CA THR A 27 -8.76 13.52 7.75
C THR A 27 -8.79 13.02 9.19
N ALA A 28 -9.37 11.85 9.42
CA ALA A 28 -9.43 11.22 10.73
C ALA A 28 -8.20 10.33 10.98
N VAL A 29 -7.71 10.37 12.22
CA VAL A 29 -6.64 9.51 12.73
C VAL A 29 -7.11 8.06 12.87
N GLN A 30 -8.38 7.88 13.22
CA GLN A 30 -8.98 6.56 13.37
C GLN A 30 -9.40 6.01 11.99
N THR A 31 -8.93 4.81 11.69
CA THR A 31 -9.20 4.03 10.48
C THR A 31 -9.52 2.59 10.88
N TYR A 32 -9.90 1.75 9.92
CA TYR A 32 -10.10 0.33 10.21
C TYR A 32 -9.87 -0.56 8.99
N PHE A 33 -9.49 -1.80 9.27
CA PHE A 33 -9.46 -2.88 8.29
C PHE A 33 -10.70 -3.75 8.43
N VAL A 34 -11.13 -4.32 7.30
CA VAL A 34 -12.17 -5.34 7.23
C VAL A 34 -11.59 -6.57 6.56
N GLU A 35 -11.56 -7.66 7.31
CA GLU A 35 -10.90 -8.90 6.88
C GLU A 35 -11.90 -9.98 6.48
N GLY A 36 -11.63 -10.63 5.35
CA GLY A 36 -12.31 -11.84 4.93
C GLY A 36 -13.79 -11.66 4.61
N LYS A 37 -14.57 -12.73 4.85
CA LYS A 37 -16.01 -12.78 4.61
C LYS A 37 -16.83 -12.56 5.87
N SER A 38 -16.25 -12.79 7.05
CA SER A 38 -16.89 -12.50 8.34
C SER A 38 -17.08 -11.00 8.55
N GLY A 39 -16.28 -10.18 7.86
CA GLY A 39 -16.38 -8.73 7.98
C GLY A 39 -15.87 -8.22 9.32
N GLU A 40 -14.98 -8.98 9.95
CA GLU A 40 -14.31 -8.60 11.20
C GLU A 40 -13.59 -7.27 10.99
N LYS A 41 -13.86 -6.34 11.90
CA LYS A 41 -13.31 -5.00 11.88
C LYS A 41 -12.15 -4.92 12.88
N SER A 42 -11.02 -4.46 12.39
CA SER A 42 -9.85 -4.16 13.20
C SER A 42 -9.61 -2.67 13.16
N ASP A 43 -9.83 -1.98 14.28
CA ASP A 43 -9.54 -0.56 14.38
C ASP A 43 -8.03 -0.31 14.31
N TRP A 44 -7.65 0.76 13.60
CA TRP A 44 -6.28 1.17 13.40
C TRP A 44 -6.14 2.68 13.56
N TRP A 45 -5.22 3.13 14.40
CA TRP A 45 -4.97 4.55 14.62
C TRP A 45 -3.68 4.95 13.91
N LEU A 46 -3.80 5.84 12.94
CA LEU A 46 -2.67 6.38 12.20
C LEU A 46 -1.80 7.24 13.11
N ASP A 47 -0.53 6.91 13.27
CA ASP A 47 0.41 7.79 13.98
C ASP A 47 1.30 8.52 12.99
N ALA A 48 1.04 9.82 12.78
CA ALA A 48 1.87 10.67 11.92
C ALA A 48 3.28 10.92 12.48
N GLY A 49 3.55 10.53 13.74
CA GLY A 49 4.88 10.58 14.35
C GLY A 49 5.74 9.35 14.05
N LEU A 50 5.15 8.26 13.54
CA LEU A 50 5.87 7.02 13.21
C LEU A 50 6.08 6.93 11.69
N ALA A 51 7.34 6.95 11.27
CA ALA A 51 7.71 6.94 9.84
C ALA A 51 7.19 5.69 9.09
N CYS A 52 7.06 4.53 9.74
CA CYS A 52 6.52 3.33 9.11
C CYS A 52 5.61 2.60 10.08
N ASP A 53 4.33 2.95 10.07
CA ASP A 53 3.32 2.23 10.84
C ASP A 53 2.97 0.92 10.13
N ILE A 54 3.14 -0.22 10.81
CA ILE A 54 3.00 -1.56 10.22
C ILE A 54 1.76 -2.22 10.80
N TYR A 55 0.70 -2.31 9.98
CA TYR A 55 -0.44 -3.15 10.31
C TYR A 55 -0.09 -4.63 10.12
N GLN A 56 -0.08 -5.39 11.21
CA GLN A 56 0.10 -6.83 11.17
C GLN A 56 -1.25 -7.53 11.28
N MET A 57 -1.64 -8.16 10.18
CA MET A 57 -2.82 -9.02 10.10
C MET A 57 -2.64 -10.35 10.84
N ASP A 58 -3.75 -10.96 11.21
CA ASP A 58 -3.78 -12.34 11.65
C ASP A 58 -3.29 -13.31 10.56
N LYS A 59 -2.79 -14.47 11.00
CA LYS A 59 -2.21 -15.47 10.10
C LYS A 59 -3.28 -16.02 9.14
N ILE A 60 -3.24 -15.58 7.89
CA ILE A 60 -4.07 -16.13 6.82
C ILE A 60 -3.44 -17.41 6.24
N SER A 61 -4.25 -18.48 6.14
CA SER A 61 -3.85 -19.76 5.52
C SER A 61 -4.25 -19.87 4.04
N LYS A 62 -5.10 -18.96 3.57
CA LYS A 62 -5.62 -18.90 2.20
C LYS A 62 -5.64 -17.44 1.72
N PRO A 63 -5.70 -17.19 0.41
CA PRO A 63 -5.84 -15.84 -0.10
C PRO A 63 -7.14 -15.18 0.40
N THR A 64 -6.99 -14.06 1.10
CA THR A 64 -8.09 -13.36 1.79
C THR A 64 -8.19 -11.94 1.28
N TRP A 65 -9.42 -11.47 1.12
CA TRP A 65 -9.65 -10.07 0.79
C TRP A 65 -9.60 -9.21 2.05
N VAL A 66 -8.92 -8.08 1.94
CA VAL A 66 -8.73 -7.10 3.01
C VAL A 66 -9.16 -5.76 2.46
N ALA A 67 -10.05 -5.08 3.16
CA ALA A 67 -10.43 -3.71 2.84
C ALA A 67 -9.89 -2.77 3.90
N PHE A 68 -9.27 -1.68 3.48
CA PHE A 68 -8.87 -0.59 4.35
C PHE A 68 -9.84 0.56 4.15
N HIS A 69 -10.27 1.17 5.26
CA HIS A 69 -11.26 2.24 5.28
C HIS A 69 -10.75 3.42 6.09
N THR A 70 -10.86 4.60 5.49
CA THR A 70 -10.71 5.90 6.14
C THR A 70 -12.05 6.63 6.12
N ASP A 71 -12.08 7.84 6.65
CA ASP A 71 -13.21 8.76 6.59
C ASP A 71 -13.48 9.30 5.17
N ILE A 72 -12.48 9.27 4.29
CA ILE A 72 -12.57 9.83 2.91
C ILE A 72 -12.60 8.73 1.86
N ASP A 73 -11.76 7.71 2.02
CA ASP A 73 -11.41 6.78 0.96
C ASP A 73 -11.34 5.33 1.49
N SER A 74 -11.34 4.38 0.56
CA SER A 74 -11.17 2.98 0.89
C SER A 74 -10.59 2.22 -0.29
N PHE A 75 -9.90 1.13 0.01
CA PHE A 75 -9.46 0.22 -1.03
C PHE A 75 -9.56 -1.22 -0.56
N ARG A 76 -9.52 -2.14 -1.53
CA ARG A 76 -9.56 -3.57 -1.26
C ARG A 76 -8.43 -4.28 -1.99
N VAL A 77 -7.71 -5.13 -1.28
CA VAL A 77 -6.60 -5.93 -1.79
C VAL A 77 -6.78 -7.41 -1.44
N LYS A 78 -6.35 -8.29 -2.33
CA LYS A 78 -6.36 -9.73 -2.08
C LYS A 78 -4.96 -10.15 -1.61
N MET A 79 -4.83 -10.40 -0.31
CA MET A 79 -3.58 -10.81 0.33
C MET A 79 -3.41 -12.32 0.23
N LYS A 80 -2.21 -12.80 -0.13
CA LYS A 80 -1.81 -14.21 -0.02
C LYS A 80 -1.02 -14.44 1.28
N PRO A 81 -0.95 -15.70 1.77
CA PRO A 81 -0.10 -16.03 2.91
C PRO A 81 1.35 -15.58 2.70
N GLY A 82 1.86 -14.75 3.63
CA GLY A 82 3.23 -14.20 3.59
C GLY A 82 3.44 -13.02 2.62
N GLU A 83 2.38 -12.52 1.97
CA GLU A 83 2.47 -11.35 1.10
C GLU A 83 2.46 -10.05 1.93
N GLN A 84 3.28 -9.09 1.50
CA GLN A 84 3.28 -7.72 2.03
C GLN A 84 2.67 -6.80 0.99
N TYR A 85 1.95 -5.77 1.45
CA TYR A 85 1.31 -4.80 0.57
C TYR A 85 1.56 -3.39 1.11
N ASP A 86 2.32 -2.63 0.33
CA ASP A 86 2.69 -1.26 0.70
C ASP A 86 1.68 -0.27 0.13
N PHE A 87 1.27 0.69 0.95
CA PHE A 87 0.44 1.82 0.58
C PHE A 87 0.77 3.02 1.47
N VAL A 88 0.40 4.20 1.00
CA VAL A 88 0.63 5.48 1.68
C VAL A 88 -0.71 6.04 2.12
N VAL A 89 -0.76 6.60 3.34
CA VAL A 89 -1.91 7.34 3.82
C VAL A 89 -1.55 8.82 3.93
N LEU A 90 -2.33 9.69 3.30
CA LEU A 90 -2.20 11.13 3.42
C LEU A 90 -3.20 11.62 4.47
N LEU A 91 -2.72 11.89 5.68
CA LEU A 91 -3.52 12.47 6.76
C LEU A 91 -3.54 14.00 6.63
N ASN A 92 -4.71 14.57 6.39
CA ASN A 92 -4.90 16.01 6.16
C ASN A 92 -4.02 16.58 5.02
N GLY A 93 -3.71 15.76 4.02
CA GLY A 93 -2.88 16.15 2.87
C GLY A 93 -1.38 16.17 3.15
N VAL A 94 -0.96 15.80 4.36
CA VAL A 94 0.45 15.52 4.69
C VAL A 94 0.63 14.01 4.70
N ASP A 95 1.78 13.53 4.22
CA ASP A 95 2.11 12.12 4.31
C ASP A 95 2.18 11.69 5.78
N SER A 96 1.47 10.62 6.14
CA SER A 96 1.60 10.05 7.50
C SER A 96 2.99 9.44 7.72
N CYS A 97 3.71 9.13 6.64
CA CYS A 97 5.11 8.72 6.63
C CYS A 97 5.98 9.96 6.33
N PHE A 98 6.60 10.54 7.35
CA PHE A 98 7.73 11.44 7.11
C PHE A 98 8.90 10.58 6.59
N THR A 99 9.37 10.88 5.38
CA THR A 99 10.49 10.18 4.71
C THR A 99 11.76 10.05 5.55
#